data_AF-A0A0P6Y0F1-F1
#
_entry.id   AF-A0A0P6Y0F1-F1
#
_cell.length_a   1.000
_cell.length_b   1.000
_cell.length_c   1.000
_cell.angle_alpha   90.00
_cell.angle_beta   90.00
_cell.angle_gamma   90.00
#
_symmetry.space_group_name_H-M   'P 1'
#
loop_
_entity.id
_entity.type
_entity.pdbx_description
1 polymer ?
#
loop_
_entity_poly.entity_id
_entity_poly.type
_entity_poly.pdbx_seq_one_letter_code
_entity_poly.pdbx_strand_id
1 'polypeptide(L)'
;METLLSLIEICATIAFAISGIITARRRSFDLIGVYTVAFVTTFGGGTVRDILLDRRPFYWVQQPIYPMLMLALAIGSFFVAKADWVALTEKAIIIPDAFGLGLFTAVGVAYGLEASMPAFIAALMGVITASVGGMLRDILCNEIPLVFQRSTQLYVTCAFVGACGYLLCTYLNFDALAVLVCTGITAAMRLGAVRYDWTLPI
;
A
#
# COMPACT_ATOMS: atom_id res chain seq x y z
N MET A 1 -14.66 15.74 -2.68
CA MET A 1 -14.21 14.34 -2.75
C MET A 1 -12.83 14.24 -3.40
N GLU A 2 -12.66 14.79 -4.60
CA GLU A 2 -11.41 14.65 -5.38
C GLU A 2 -10.15 15.12 -4.64
N THR A 3 -10.16 16.30 -4.02
CA THR A 3 -8.97 16.81 -3.29
C THR A 3 -8.53 15.93 -2.12
N LEU A 4 -9.49 15.33 -1.41
CA LEU A 4 -9.20 14.42 -0.29
C LEU A 4 -8.61 13.11 -0.82
N LEU A 5 -9.18 12.57 -1.89
CA LEU A 5 -8.70 11.34 -2.51
C LEU A 5 -7.28 11.51 -3.09
N SER A 6 -7.00 12.63 -3.78
CA SER A 6 -5.64 12.95 -4.24
C SER A 6 -4.64 13.04 -3.09
N LEU A 7 -5.01 13.66 -1.96
CA LEU A 7 -4.13 13.74 -0.79
C LEU A 7 -3.83 12.35 -0.22
N ILE A 8 -4.86 11.50 -0.12
CA ILE A 8 -4.71 10.11 0.33
C ILE A 8 -3.81 9.33 -0.62
N GLU A 9 -3.98 9.48 -1.93
CA GLU A 9 -3.12 8.85 -2.94
C GLU A 9 -1.67 9.27 -2.80
N ILE A 10 -1.40 10.56 -2.57
CA ILE A 10 -0.03 11.07 -2.32
C ILE A 10 0.54 10.43 -1.04
N CYS A 11 -0.21 10.41 0.05
CA CYS A 11 0.23 9.80 1.31
C CYS A 11 0.50 8.29 1.14
N ALA A 12 -0.40 7.57 0.47
CA ALA A 12 -0.25 6.14 0.18
C ALA A 12 0.96 5.87 -0.72
N THR A 13 1.15 6.71 -1.74
CA THR A 13 2.28 6.66 -2.68
C THR A 13 3.59 6.82 -1.93
N ILE A 14 3.70 7.82 -1.05
CA ILE A 14 4.89 8.06 -0.22
C ILE A 14 5.15 6.88 0.72
N ALA A 15 4.11 6.36 1.38
CA ALA A 15 4.24 5.26 2.32
C ALA A 15 4.79 3.98 1.64
N PHE A 16 4.20 3.58 0.51
CA PHE A 16 4.69 2.43 -0.26
C PHE A 16 6.02 2.70 -0.97
N ALA A 17 6.29 3.94 -1.36
CA ALA A 17 7.59 4.31 -1.92
C ALA A 17 8.70 4.08 -0.90
N ILE A 18 8.51 4.56 0.33
CA ILE A 18 9.46 4.35 1.42
C ILE A 18 9.65 2.86 1.69
N SER A 19 8.56 2.08 1.77
CA SER A 19 8.60 0.63 1.97
C SER A 19 9.40 -0.09 0.86
N GLY A 20 9.15 0.23 -0.41
CA GLY A 20 9.86 -0.33 -1.56
C GLY A 20 11.33 0.10 -1.62
N ILE A 21 11.62 1.37 -1.36
CA ILE A 21 12.98 1.93 -1.30
C ILE A 21 13.78 1.21 -0.22
N ILE A 22 13.27 1.11 1.01
CA ILE A 22 13.99 0.44 2.11
C ILE A 22 14.26 -1.01 1.74
N THR A 23 13.28 -1.71 1.17
CA THR A 23 13.43 -3.12 0.76
C THR A 23 14.52 -3.29 -0.32
N ALA A 24 14.51 -2.46 -1.36
CA ALA A 24 15.52 -2.50 -2.42
C ALA A 24 16.92 -2.10 -1.93
N ARG A 25 17.01 -1.10 -1.05
CA ARG A 25 18.27 -0.64 -0.45
C ARG A 25 18.91 -1.73 0.43
N ARG A 26 18.10 -2.50 1.16
CA ARG A 26 18.58 -3.68 1.92
C ARG A 26 19.15 -4.79 1.03
N ARG A 27 18.76 -4.82 -0.25
CA ARG A 27 19.31 -5.73 -1.27
C ARG A 27 20.49 -5.14 -2.03
N SER A 28 20.99 -3.98 -1.61
CA SER A 28 22.11 -3.28 -2.26
C SER A 28 21.88 -2.99 -3.74
N PHE A 29 20.62 -2.81 -4.15
CA PHE A 29 20.29 -2.41 -5.52
C PHE A 29 20.81 -1.00 -5.83
N ASP A 30 21.15 -0.78 -7.09
CA ASP A 30 21.53 0.53 -7.61
C ASP A 30 20.32 1.46 -7.73
N LEU A 31 20.53 2.70 -8.20
CA LEU A 31 19.43 3.70 -8.26
C LEU A 31 18.28 3.22 -9.13
N ILE A 32 18.58 2.57 -10.25
CA ILE A 32 17.58 2.04 -11.17
C ILE A 32 16.79 0.93 -10.47
N GLY A 33 17.47 -0.04 -9.85
CA GLY A 33 16.80 -1.11 -9.10
C GLY A 33 15.93 -0.59 -7.95
N VAL A 34 16.41 0.41 -7.19
CA VAL A 34 15.63 1.06 -6.13
C VAL A 34 14.38 1.74 -6.69
N TYR A 35 14.52 2.51 -7.78
CA TYR A 35 13.39 3.16 -8.44
C TYR A 35 12.40 2.13 -8.97
N THR A 36 12.85 1.07 -9.64
CA THR A 36 12.00 0.03 -10.21
C THR A 36 11.20 -0.70 -9.14
N VAL A 37 11.85 -1.16 -8.06
CA VAL A 37 11.17 -1.86 -6.97
C VAL A 37 10.16 -0.93 -6.31
N ALA A 38 10.55 0.31 -5.99
CA ALA A 38 9.64 1.26 -5.37
C ALA A 38 8.46 1.59 -6.29
N PHE A 39 8.71 1.84 -7.57
CA PHE A 39 7.69 2.09 -8.59
C PHE A 39 6.66 0.95 -8.61
N VAL A 40 7.11 -0.29 -8.71
CA VAL A 40 6.22 -1.46 -8.74
C VAL A 40 5.49 -1.64 -7.41
N THR A 41 6.15 -1.35 -6.28
CA THR A 41 5.52 -1.39 -4.95
C THR A 41 4.36 -0.42 -4.86
N THR A 42 4.56 0.81 -5.33
CA THR A 42 3.58 1.88 -5.20
C THR A 42 2.47 1.80 -6.25
N PHE A 43 2.82 1.60 -7.52
CA PHE A 43 1.88 1.69 -8.64
C PHE A 43 1.32 0.33 -9.04
N GLY A 44 1.95 -0.79 -8.67
CA GLY A 44 1.57 -2.13 -9.13
C GLY A 44 0.15 -2.51 -8.72
N GLY A 45 -0.22 -2.30 -7.44
CA GLY A 45 -1.56 -2.61 -6.95
C GLY A 45 -2.65 -1.74 -7.57
N GLY A 46 -2.44 -0.44 -7.64
CA GLY A 46 -3.35 0.49 -8.32
C GLY A 46 -3.50 0.20 -9.82
N THR A 47 -2.42 -0.19 -10.49
CA THR A 47 -2.45 -0.59 -11.91
C THR A 47 -3.28 -1.85 -12.11
N VAL A 48 -3.11 -2.87 -11.27
CA VAL A 48 -3.94 -4.09 -11.34
C VAL A 48 -5.41 -3.78 -11.07
N ARG A 49 -5.72 -2.96 -10.05
CA ARG A 49 -7.09 -2.46 -9.82
C ARG A 49 -7.65 -1.77 -11.06
N ASP A 50 -6.91 -0.84 -11.63
CA ASP A 50 -7.36 -0.07 -12.80
C ASP A 50 -7.54 -0.95 -14.04
N ILE A 51 -6.77 -2.04 -14.19
CA ILE A 51 -7.04 -3.07 -15.20
C ILE A 51 -8.37 -3.77 -14.93
N LEU A 52 -8.61 -4.22 -13.68
CA LEU A 52 -9.81 -4.96 -13.31
C LEU A 52 -11.10 -4.12 -13.39
N LEU A 53 -10.99 -2.81 -13.17
CA LEU A 53 -12.10 -1.85 -13.24
C LEU A 53 -12.24 -1.18 -14.62
N ASP A 54 -11.46 -1.60 -15.62
CA ASP A 54 -11.40 -1.00 -16.96
C ASP A 54 -11.17 0.53 -16.95
N ARG A 55 -10.36 1.01 -15.99
CA ARG A 55 -10.00 2.42 -15.85
C ARG A 55 -8.73 2.72 -16.65
N ARG A 56 -8.86 3.59 -17.66
CA ARG A 56 -7.75 4.07 -18.49
C ARG A 56 -7.89 5.57 -18.78
N PRO A 57 -6.77 6.31 -18.91
CA PRO A 57 -5.39 5.88 -18.67
C PRO A 57 -5.11 5.62 -17.18
N PHE A 58 -4.02 4.91 -16.87
CA PHE A 58 -3.61 4.67 -15.47
C PHE A 58 -3.31 5.99 -14.76
N TYR A 59 -3.60 6.07 -13.45
CA TYR A 59 -3.48 7.34 -12.71
C TYR A 59 -2.06 7.94 -12.76
N TRP A 60 -1.03 7.10 -12.67
CA TRP A 60 0.37 7.52 -12.72
C TRP A 60 0.85 7.90 -14.13
N VAL A 61 0.12 7.48 -15.17
CA VAL A 61 0.33 7.93 -16.56
C VAL A 61 -0.35 9.28 -16.77
N GLN A 62 -1.56 9.44 -16.24
CA GLN A 62 -2.31 10.69 -16.32
C GLN A 62 -1.64 11.83 -15.54
N GLN A 63 -1.04 11.50 -14.39
CA GLN A 63 -0.43 12.45 -13.48
C GLN A 63 1.06 12.12 -13.29
N PRO A 64 1.96 12.62 -14.16
CA PRO A 64 3.39 12.30 -14.13
C PRO A 64 4.09 12.81 -12.86
N ILE A 65 3.43 13.66 -12.07
CA ILE A 65 3.93 14.09 -10.76
C ILE A 65 4.21 12.91 -9.82
N TYR A 66 3.41 11.84 -9.88
CA TYR A 66 3.61 10.66 -9.02
C TYR A 66 4.92 9.91 -9.33
N PRO A 67 5.21 9.48 -10.56
CA PRO A 67 6.50 8.85 -10.87
C PRO A 67 7.68 9.81 -10.70
N MET A 68 7.51 11.12 -10.95
CA MET A 68 8.57 12.11 -10.67
C MET A 68 8.88 12.23 -9.18
N LEU A 69 7.84 12.26 -8.32
CA LEU A 69 8.00 12.25 -6.87
C LEU A 69 8.73 10.97 -6.41
N MET A 70 8.36 9.82 -6.97
CA MET A 70 9.04 8.56 -6.69
C MET A 70 10.52 8.60 -7.07
N LEU A 71 10.85 9.16 -8.23
CA LEU A 71 12.24 9.32 -8.65
C LEU A 71 13.03 10.22 -7.69
N ALA A 72 12.43 11.33 -7.25
CA ALA A 72 13.03 12.22 -6.26
C ALA A 72 13.29 11.51 -4.92
N LEU A 73 12.33 10.70 -4.43
CA LEU A 73 12.50 9.89 -3.21
C LEU A 73 13.60 8.83 -3.38
N ALA A 74 13.64 8.16 -4.53
CA ALA A 74 14.67 7.16 -4.85
C ALA A 74 16.06 7.79 -4.84
N ILE A 75 16.25 8.94 -5.49
CA ILE A 75 17.51 9.69 -5.46
C ILE A 75 17.86 10.13 -4.04
N GLY A 76 16.89 10.71 -3.31
CA GLY A 76 17.05 11.16 -1.93
C GLY A 76 17.52 10.05 -0.99
N SER A 77 17.08 8.81 -1.21
CA SER A 77 17.45 7.66 -0.38
C SER A 77 18.97 7.37 -0.37
N PHE A 78 19.70 7.71 -1.43
CA PHE A 78 21.16 7.51 -1.49
C PHE A 78 21.93 8.53 -0.65
N PHE A 79 21.35 9.71 -0.42
CA PHE A 79 21.94 10.72 0.47
C PHE A 79 21.64 10.39 1.94
N VAL A 80 20.43 9.89 2.23
CA VAL A 80 20.01 9.50 3.58
C VAL A 80 20.76 8.26 4.08
N ALA A 81 21.11 7.32 3.20
CA ALA A 81 21.86 6.11 3.58
C ALA A 81 23.29 6.38 4.08
N LYS A 82 23.83 7.60 3.87
CA LYS A 82 25.10 8.04 4.47
C LYS A 82 24.95 8.58 5.89
N ALA A 83 23.72 8.75 6.37
CA ALA A 83 23.45 9.16 7.75
C ALA A 83 23.35 7.91 8.64
N ASP A 84 24.29 7.76 9.57
CA ASP A 84 24.39 6.62 10.50
C ASP A 84 23.16 6.40 11.40
N TRP A 85 22.19 7.32 11.36
CA TRP A 85 21.00 7.35 12.22
C TRP A 85 19.79 6.65 11.59
N VAL A 86 19.82 6.31 10.30
CA VAL A 86 18.70 5.65 9.60
C VAL A 86 18.99 4.17 9.44
N ALA A 87 18.62 3.39 10.45
CA ALA A 87 18.72 1.95 10.38
C ALA A 87 17.67 1.38 9.39
N LEU A 88 18.12 0.93 8.22
CA LEU A 88 17.31 0.24 7.21
C LEU A 88 16.92 -1.17 7.68
N THR A 89 16.08 -1.22 8.71
CA THR A 89 15.62 -2.46 9.36
C THR A 89 14.27 -2.91 8.84
N GLU A 90 13.92 -4.17 9.06
CA GLU A 90 12.57 -4.68 8.77
C GLU A 90 11.49 -3.89 9.51
N LYS A 91 11.77 -3.48 10.75
CA LYS A 91 10.85 -2.66 11.55
C LYS A 91 10.55 -1.30 10.90
N ALA A 92 11.52 -0.72 10.21
CA ALA A 92 11.34 0.54 9.49
C ALA A 92 10.44 0.40 8.25
N ILE A 93 10.28 -0.82 7.71
CA ILE A 93 9.36 -1.12 6.61
C ILE A 93 7.92 -1.23 7.13
N ILE A 94 7.73 -1.85 8.29
CA ILE A 94 6.40 -2.24 8.81
C ILE A 94 5.46 -1.06 9.02
N ILE A 95 5.95 0.06 9.55
CA ILE A 95 5.11 1.24 9.82
C ILE A 95 4.57 1.85 8.52
N PRO A 96 5.41 2.31 7.57
CA PRO A 96 4.91 2.87 6.32
C PRO A 96 4.10 1.85 5.52
N ASP A 97 4.48 0.57 5.57
CA ASP A 97 3.71 -0.51 4.93
C ASP A 97 2.31 -0.68 5.54
N ALA A 98 2.16 -0.64 6.87
CA ALA A 98 0.86 -0.73 7.55
C ALA A 98 -0.07 0.44 7.22
N PHE A 99 0.45 1.67 7.22
CA PHE A 99 -0.34 2.85 6.83
C PHE A 99 -0.66 2.86 5.33
N GLY A 100 0.32 2.55 4.48
CA GLY A 100 0.12 2.44 3.03
C GLY A 100 -0.92 1.38 2.68
N LEU A 101 -0.90 0.23 3.38
CA LEU A 101 -1.88 -0.84 3.23
C LEU A 101 -3.29 -0.33 3.53
N GLY A 102 -3.48 0.42 4.62
CA GLY A 102 -4.77 1.01 4.98
C GLY A 102 -5.26 2.08 3.99
N LEU A 103 -4.37 3.00 3.61
CA LEU A 103 -4.71 4.09 2.68
C LEU A 103 -5.06 3.54 1.28
N PHE A 104 -4.25 2.63 0.73
CA PHE A 104 -4.55 2.00 -0.56
C PHE A 104 -5.78 1.11 -0.52
N THR A 105 -6.07 0.48 0.62
CA THR A 105 -7.33 -0.24 0.81
C THR A 105 -8.49 0.72 0.67
N ALA A 106 -8.48 1.85 1.40
CA ALA A 106 -9.54 2.85 1.32
C ALA A 106 -9.73 3.39 -0.11
N VAL A 107 -8.63 3.72 -0.80
CA VAL A 107 -8.68 4.18 -2.20
C VAL A 107 -9.25 3.12 -3.13
N GLY A 108 -8.83 1.86 -3.00
CA GLY A 108 -9.34 0.77 -3.83
C GLY A 108 -10.82 0.47 -3.58
N VAL A 109 -11.29 0.53 -2.33
CA VAL A 109 -12.72 0.42 -2.02
C VAL A 109 -13.51 1.57 -2.63
N ALA A 110 -13.03 2.80 -2.48
CA ALA A 110 -13.68 3.98 -3.04
C ALA A 110 -13.86 3.85 -4.56
N TYR A 111 -12.80 3.48 -5.29
CA TYR A 111 -12.90 3.26 -6.74
C TYR A 111 -13.78 2.07 -7.13
N GLY A 112 -13.79 1.00 -6.32
CA GLY A 112 -14.70 -0.12 -6.54
C GLY A 112 -16.17 0.29 -6.42
N LEU A 113 -16.50 1.11 -5.41
CA LEU A 113 -17.85 1.65 -5.23
C LEU A 113 -18.22 2.65 -6.33
N GLU A 114 -17.30 3.53 -6.74
CA GLU A 114 -17.50 4.46 -7.85
C GLU A 114 -17.80 3.72 -9.16
N ALA A 115 -17.14 2.58 -9.38
CA ALA A 115 -17.41 1.68 -10.50
C ALA A 115 -18.71 0.86 -10.34
N SER A 116 -19.55 1.18 -9.35
CA SER A 116 -20.83 0.50 -9.05
C SER A 116 -20.67 -1.00 -8.81
N MET A 117 -19.51 -1.43 -8.32
CA MET A 117 -19.28 -2.84 -7.97
C MET A 117 -20.03 -3.21 -6.68
N PRO A 118 -20.49 -4.46 -6.54
CA PRO A 118 -21.05 -4.94 -5.28
C PRO A 118 -20.08 -4.73 -4.11
N ALA A 119 -20.60 -4.44 -2.91
CA ALA A 119 -19.80 -4.09 -1.73
C ALA A 119 -18.65 -5.07 -1.45
N PHE A 120 -18.90 -6.38 -1.57
CA PHE A 120 -17.87 -7.39 -1.40
C PHE A 120 -16.75 -7.28 -2.45
N ILE A 121 -17.09 -7.03 -3.71
CA ILE A 121 -16.11 -6.83 -4.80
C ILE A 121 -15.34 -5.53 -4.57
N ALA A 122 -15.99 -4.45 -4.11
CA ALA A 122 -15.29 -3.22 -3.74
C ALA A 122 -14.28 -3.44 -2.61
N ALA A 123 -14.62 -4.25 -1.59
CA ALA A 123 -13.67 -4.66 -0.56
C ALA A 123 -12.46 -5.39 -1.15
N LEU A 124 -12.69 -6.34 -2.06
CA LEU A 124 -11.62 -7.06 -2.75
C LEU A 124 -10.75 -6.14 -3.61
N MET A 125 -11.33 -5.12 -4.27
CA MET A 125 -10.56 -4.10 -4.99
C MET A 125 -9.65 -3.32 -4.05
N GLY A 126 -10.13 -2.96 -2.85
CA GLY A 126 -9.30 -2.39 -1.79
C GLY A 126 -8.11 -3.29 -1.43
N VAL A 127 -8.39 -4.54 -1.13
CA VAL A 127 -7.37 -5.53 -0.76
C VAL A 127 -6.34 -5.75 -1.87
N ILE A 128 -6.77 -5.89 -3.12
CA ILE A 128 -5.90 -6.04 -4.29
C ILE A 128 -5.00 -4.81 -4.43
N THR A 129 -5.57 -3.61 -4.37
CA THR A 129 -4.84 -2.34 -4.49
C THR A 129 -3.73 -2.25 -3.44
N ALA A 130 -4.03 -2.65 -2.21
CA ALA A 130 -3.12 -2.55 -1.08
C ALA A 130 -2.04 -3.66 -1.07
N SER A 131 -2.39 -4.88 -1.45
CA SER A 131 -1.49 -6.04 -1.28
C SER A 131 -0.62 -6.34 -2.50
N VAL A 132 -1.12 -6.15 -3.72
CA VAL A 132 -0.40 -6.56 -4.95
C VAL A 132 0.92 -5.82 -5.13
N GLY A 133 0.96 -4.52 -4.78
CA GLY A 133 2.20 -3.76 -4.81
C GLY A 133 3.30 -4.38 -3.93
N GLY A 134 2.97 -4.69 -2.68
CA GLY A 134 3.87 -5.39 -1.75
C GLY A 134 4.26 -6.79 -2.23
N MET A 135 3.34 -7.54 -2.85
CA MET A 135 3.66 -8.86 -3.41
C MET A 135 4.66 -8.75 -4.56
N LEU A 136 4.46 -7.82 -5.48
CA LEU A 136 5.37 -7.61 -6.61
C LEU A 136 6.75 -7.13 -6.14
N ARG A 137 6.81 -6.26 -5.12
CA ARG A 137 8.05 -5.88 -4.44
C ARG A 137 8.82 -7.10 -3.97
N ASP A 138 8.16 -7.97 -3.22
CA ASP A 138 8.79 -9.14 -2.62
C ASP A 138 9.30 -10.11 -3.71
N ILE A 139 8.51 -10.34 -4.76
CA ILE A 139 8.91 -11.15 -5.93
C ILE A 139 10.15 -10.58 -6.62
N LEU A 140 10.19 -9.27 -6.89
CA LEU A 140 11.34 -8.60 -7.52
C LEU A 140 12.60 -8.64 -6.64
N CYS A 141 12.42 -8.68 -5.32
CA CYS A 141 13.51 -8.84 -4.37
C CYS A 141 13.85 -10.31 -4.06
N ASN A 142 13.27 -11.25 -4.80
CA ASN A 142 13.46 -12.70 -4.65
C ASN A 142 13.10 -13.22 -3.25
N GLU A 143 12.04 -12.68 -2.67
CA GLU A 143 11.47 -13.11 -1.40
C GLU A 143 10.07 -13.69 -1.61
N ILE A 144 9.68 -14.62 -0.75
CA ILE A 144 8.31 -15.13 -0.74
C ILE A 144 7.41 -13.98 -0.27
N PRO A 145 6.37 -13.57 -1.01
CA PRO A 145 5.48 -12.49 -0.58
C PRO A 145 4.87 -12.75 0.80
N LEU A 146 4.77 -11.71 1.63
CA LEU A 146 4.21 -11.79 2.99
C LEU A 146 2.82 -12.48 3.04
N VAL A 147 2.04 -12.34 1.96
CA VAL A 147 0.71 -12.96 1.80
C VAL A 147 0.77 -14.49 1.83
N PHE A 148 1.84 -15.10 1.30
CA PHE A 148 1.96 -16.56 1.14
C PHE A 148 2.79 -17.21 2.25
N GLN A 149 3.40 -16.42 3.12
CA GLN A 149 4.24 -16.95 4.18
C GLN A 149 3.38 -17.55 5.29
N ARG A 150 3.57 -18.86 5.53
CA ARG A 150 2.77 -19.68 6.47
C ARG A 150 2.82 -19.23 7.94
N SER A 151 3.88 -18.51 8.33
CA SER A 151 4.12 -18.12 9.73
C SER A 151 4.05 -16.61 9.94
N THR A 152 3.52 -15.87 8.97
CA THR A 152 3.60 -14.41 8.97
C THR A 152 2.36 -13.80 9.59
N GLN A 153 2.58 -12.68 10.27
CA GLN A 153 1.51 -12.00 10.98
C GLN A 153 0.44 -11.49 10.00
N LEU A 154 -0.79 -11.30 10.49
CA LEU A 154 -1.94 -10.83 9.70
C LEU A 154 -1.59 -9.67 8.76
N TYR A 155 -1.88 -9.83 7.46
CA TYR A 155 -1.56 -8.84 6.41
C TYR A 155 -2.78 -8.50 5.56
N VAL A 156 -3.14 -9.35 4.59
CA VAL A 156 -4.31 -9.18 3.71
C VAL A 156 -5.61 -9.14 4.52
N THR A 157 -5.66 -9.89 5.61
CA THR A 157 -6.78 -9.88 6.56
C THR A 157 -6.98 -8.53 7.22
N CYS A 158 -5.91 -7.82 7.59
CA CYS A 158 -6.00 -6.47 8.14
C CYS A 158 -6.62 -5.50 7.13
N ALA A 159 -6.19 -5.58 5.86
CA ALA A 159 -6.76 -4.79 4.77
C ALA A 159 -8.25 -5.12 4.57
N PHE A 160 -8.63 -6.40 4.57
CA PHE A 160 -10.03 -6.79 4.38
C PHE A 160 -10.93 -6.27 5.52
N VAL A 161 -10.49 -6.38 6.78
CA VAL A 161 -11.26 -5.85 7.93
C VAL A 161 -11.36 -4.33 7.87
N GLY A 162 -10.28 -3.63 7.46
CA GLY A 162 -10.32 -2.20 7.19
C GLY A 162 -11.31 -1.83 6.09
N ALA A 163 -11.35 -2.59 4.99
CA ALA A 163 -12.30 -2.41 3.91
C ALA A 163 -13.76 -2.57 4.38
N CYS A 164 -14.03 -3.56 5.24
CA CYS A 164 -15.34 -3.70 5.88
C CYS A 164 -15.70 -2.47 6.73
N GLY A 165 -14.72 -1.92 7.47
CA GLY A 165 -14.89 -0.66 8.21
C GLY A 165 -15.24 0.52 7.30
N TYR A 166 -14.56 0.64 6.15
CA TYR A 166 -14.88 1.65 5.13
C TYR A 166 -16.34 1.51 4.67
N LEU A 167 -16.73 0.29 4.26
CA LEU A 167 -18.07 0.01 3.73
C LEU A 167 -19.16 0.28 4.77
N LEU A 168 -18.90 -0.04 6.05
CA LEU A 168 -19.83 0.25 7.14
C LEU A 168 -20.02 1.76 7.33
N CYS A 169 -18.93 2.56 7.27
CA CYS A 169 -19.03 4.01 7.33
C CYS A 169 -19.88 4.56 6.18
N THR A 170 -19.65 4.09 4.95
CA THR A 170 -20.44 4.53 3.79
C THR A 170 -21.90 4.10 3.89
N TYR A 171 -22.19 2.88 4.37
CA TYR A 171 -23.56 2.42 4.61
C TYR A 171 -24.30 3.29 5.63
N LEU A 172 -23.60 3.79 6.65
CA LEU A 172 -24.14 4.68 7.68
C LEU A 172 -24.13 6.17 7.28
N ASN A 173 -23.73 6.52 6.05
CA ASN A 173 -23.58 7.89 5.55
C ASN A 173 -22.50 8.71 6.30
N PHE A 174 -21.47 8.06 6.83
CA PHE A 174 -20.29 8.67 7.45
C PHE A 174 -19.08 8.67 6.50
N ASP A 175 -19.26 9.04 5.23
CA ASP A 175 -18.22 8.96 4.20
C ASP A 175 -16.95 9.76 4.55
N ALA A 176 -17.09 10.89 5.25
CA ALA A 176 -15.96 11.71 5.69
C ALA A 176 -15.00 10.95 6.62
N LEU A 177 -15.48 9.93 7.34
CA LEU A 177 -14.67 9.12 8.26
C LEU A 177 -14.23 7.79 7.65
N ALA A 178 -14.78 7.37 6.51
CA ALA A 178 -14.57 6.03 5.95
C ALA A 178 -13.08 5.72 5.72
N VAL A 179 -12.32 6.68 5.18
CA VAL A 179 -10.88 6.54 4.95
C VAL A 179 -10.11 6.43 6.27
N LEU A 180 -10.43 7.27 7.24
CA LEU A 180 -9.76 7.30 8.55
C LEU A 180 -10.01 6.00 9.30
N VAL A 181 -11.24 5.51 9.29
CA VAL A 181 -11.63 4.24 9.91
C VAL A 181 -10.95 3.07 9.22
N CYS A 182 -10.97 3.01 7.89
CA CYS A 182 -10.30 1.97 7.12
C CYS A 182 -8.80 1.92 7.42
N THR A 183 -8.14 3.08 7.36
CA THR A 183 -6.70 3.20 7.59
C THR A 183 -6.36 2.88 9.04
N GLY A 184 -7.13 3.41 9.99
CA GLY A 184 -6.94 3.18 11.42
C GLY A 184 -7.08 1.71 11.80
N ILE A 185 -8.14 1.05 11.35
CA ILE A 185 -8.36 -0.39 11.57
C ILE A 185 -7.22 -1.20 10.96
N THR A 186 -6.90 -0.95 9.68
CA THR A 186 -5.86 -1.71 8.97
C THR A 186 -4.50 -1.56 9.65
N ALA A 187 -4.09 -0.33 9.96
CA ALA A 187 -2.81 -0.04 10.58
C ALA A 187 -2.75 -0.57 12.01
N ALA A 188 -3.78 -0.37 12.82
CA ALA A 188 -3.82 -0.86 14.19
C ALA A 188 -3.77 -2.39 14.24
N MET A 189 -4.54 -3.07 13.39
CA MET A 189 -4.50 -4.53 13.29
C MET A 189 -3.15 -5.03 12.80
N ARG A 190 -2.55 -4.38 11.78
CA ARG A 190 -1.24 -4.81 11.26
C ARG A 190 -0.12 -4.61 12.28
N LEU A 191 -0.08 -3.46 12.94
CA LEU A 191 0.91 -3.17 13.99
C LEU A 191 0.70 -4.06 15.22
N GLY A 192 -0.55 -4.30 15.61
CA GLY A 192 -0.90 -5.24 16.67
C GLY A 192 -0.48 -6.66 16.33
N ALA A 193 -0.75 -7.11 15.10
CA ALA A 193 -0.37 -8.43 14.62
C ALA A 193 1.14 -8.63 14.67
N VAL A 194 1.93 -7.64 14.23
CA VAL A 194 3.41 -7.69 14.34
C VAL A 194 3.88 -7.63 15.79
N ARG A 195 3.22 -6.85 16.66
CA ARG A 195 3.66 -6.67 18.04
C ARG A 195 3.37 -7.88 18.93
N TYR A 196 2.28 -8.60 18.64
CA TYR A 196 1.77 -9.72 19.44
C TYR A 196 1.80 -11.06 18.69
N ASP A 197 2.46 -11.10 17.52
CA ASP A 197 2.58 -12.26 16.65
C ASP A 197 1.24 -12.95 16.33
N TRP A 198 0.22 -12.17 15.99
CA TRP A 198 -1.07 -12.71 15.56
C TRP A 198 -0.94 -13.37 14.19
N THR A 199 -1.17 -14.67 14.13
CA THR A 199 -1.14 -15.49 12.91
C THR A 199 -2.50 -16.13 12.66
N LEU A 200 -2.75 -16.55 11.42
CA LEU A 200 -3.92 -17.37 11.10
C LEU A 200 -3.66 -18.84 11.49
N PRO A 201 -4.70 -19.58 11.93
CA PRO A 201 -4.57 -21.02 12.16
C PRO A 201 -4.30 -21.75 10.84
N ILE A 202 -3.57 -22.86 10.95
CA ILE A 202 -3.20 -23.76 9.83
C ILE A 202 -4.30 -24.79 9.62
#